data_AF-A0AAJ5UT93-F1
#
_entry.id   AF-A0AAJ5UT93-F1
#
_cell.length_a   1.000
_cell.length_b   1.000
_cell.length_c   1.000
_cell.angle_alpha   90.00
_cell.angle_beta   90.00
_cell.angle_gamma   90.00
#
_symmetry.space_group_name_H-M   'P 1'
#
loop_
_entity.id
_entity.type
_entity.pdbx_description
1 polymer ?
#
loop_
_entity_poly.entity_id
_entity_poly.type
_entity_poly.pdbx_seq_one_letter_code
_entity_poly.pdbx_strand_id
1 'polypeptide(L)' 'MKIYILNTGTESFQFSIRNVSDKKKIVTGVLNTNETYEDVLNDLPEGSYIISYVVVEENPPSDIALSVKVDLVG' A
#
# COMPACT_ATOMS: atom_id res chain seq x y z
N MET A 1 21.23 -3.56 -6.29
CA MET A 1 20.76 -3.35 -4.89
C MET A 1 19.85 -4.52 -4.51
N LYS A 2 20.10 -5.20 -3.39
CA LYS A 2 19.21 -6.26 -2.89
C LYS A 2 18.22 -5.66 -1.91
N ILE A 3 16.94 -5.99 -2.07
CA ILE A 3 15.85 -5.48 -1.23
C ILE A 3 15.10 -6.65 -0.61
N TYR A 4 14.78 -6.50 0.67
CA TYR A 4 13.95 -7.43 1.43
C TYR A 4 12.96 -6.62 2.27
N ILE A 5 11.67 -6.85 2.05
CA ILE A 5 10.58 -6.19 2.77
C ILE A 5 9.66 -7.26 3.31
N LEU A 6 9.38 -7.22 4.62
CA LEU A 6 8.54 -8.19 5.32
C LEU A 6 7.45 -7.45 6.09
N ASN A 7 6.21 -7.93 5.99
CA ASN A 7 5.09 -7.43 6.79
C ASN A 7 4.89 -8.26 8.06
N THR A 8 5.33 -7.77 9.23
CA THR A 8 5.17 -8.49 10.50
C THR A 8 4.11 -7.90 11.43
N GLY A 9 3.44 -6.80 11.06
CA GLY A 9 2.69 -6.00 12.04
C GLY A 9 1.43 -5.32 11.52
N THR A 10 1.04 -5.56 10.26
CA THR A 10 -0.15 -4.96 9.67
C THR A 10 -0.94 -5.99 8.87
N GLU A 11 -2.24 -5.78 8.73
CA GLU A 11 -3.10 -6.61 7.87
C GLU A 11 -2.65 -6.53 6.42
N SER A 12 -2.45 -5.30 5.92
CA SER A 12 -1.91 -5.03 4.61
C SER A 12 -1.14 -3.72 4.61
N PHE A 13 -0.03 -3.64 3.87
CA PHE A 13 0.56 -2.36 3.51
C PHE A 13 1.02 -2.32 2.06
N GLN A 14 0.78 -1.18 1.44
CA GLN A 14 1.32 -0.87 0.12
C GLN A 14 2.68 -0.21 0.28
N PHE A 15 3.69 -0.67 -0.47
CA PHE A 15 5.00 -0.03 -0.53
C PHE A 15 5.34 0.43 -1.94
N SER A 16 6.26 1.39 -2.02
CA SER A 16 6.84 1.86 -3.27
C SER A 16 8.28 2.27 -3.10
N ILE A 17 9.07 2.06 -4.14
CA ILE A 17 10.48 2.42 -4.21
C ILE A 17 10.66 3.38 -5.37
N ARG A 18 11.28 4.54 -5.13
CA ARG A 18 11.46 5.59 -6.14
C ARG A 18 12.83 6.24 -6.03
N ASN A 19 13.35 6.72 -7.16
CA ASN A 19 14.52 7.59 -7.17
C ASN A 19 14.12 8.98 -6.65
N VAL A 20 14.98 9.62 -5.87
CA VAL A 20 14.74 10.94 -5.26
C VAL A 20 14.79 12.08 -6.28
N SER A 21 15.66 11.99 -7.28
CA SER A 21 15.91 13.08 -8.23
C SER A 21 14.74 13.27 -9.21
N ASP A 22 14.28 12.19 -9.83
CA ASP A 22 13.24 12.22 -10.87
C ASP A 22 11.87 11.74 -10.38
N LYS A 23 11.78 11.26 -9.12
CA LYS A 23 10.58 10.69 -8.49
C LYS A 23 10.01 9.47 -9.23
N LYS A 24 10.76 8.86 -10.16
CA LYS A 24 10.34 7.70 -10.92
C LYS A 24 10.17 6.51 -9.99
N LYS A 25 8.97 5.92 -10.00
CA LYS A 25 8.69 4.66 -9.31
C LYS A 25 9.38 3.51 -10.05
N ILE A 26 10.05 2.68 -9.28
CA ILE A 26 10.80 1.51 -9.76
C ILE A 26 10.03 0.25 -9.42
N VAL A 27 9.55 0.20 -8.17
CA VAL A 27 8.77 -0.91 -7.63
C VAL A 27 7.56 -0.34 -6.91
N THR A 28 6.42 -1.00 -7.06
CA THR A 28 5.28 -0.85 -6.17
C THR A 28 4.74 -2.24 -5.86
N GLY A 29 4.28 -2.45 -4.64
CA GLY A 29 3.68 -3.72 -4.25
C GLY A 29 2.78 -3.55 -3.05
N VAL A 30 2.00 -4.58 -2.77
CA VAL A 30 1.19 -4.72 -1.57
C VAL A 30 1.66 -5.99 -0.87
N LEU A 31 1.83 -5.93 0.45
CA LEU A 31 2.15 -7.08 1.28
C LEU A 31 1.07 -7.24 2.34
N ASN A 32 0.39 -8.38 2.31
CA ASN A 32 -0.48 -8.82 3.39
C ASN A 32 0.34 -9.34 4.57
N THR A 33 -0.31 -9.64 5.69
CA THR A 33 0.36 -10.12 6.91
C THR A 33 1.29 -11.31 6.62
N ASN A 34 2.52 -11.21 7.10
CA ASN A 34 3.62 -12.16 6.94
C ASN A 34 4.09 -12.41 5.51
N GLU A 35 3.61 -11.64 4.53
CA GLU A 35 4.15 -11.69 3.17
C GLU A 35 5.48 -10.95 3.07
N THR A 36 6.29 -11.41 2.12
CA THR A 36 7.62 -10.90 1.84
C THR A 36 7.73 -10.50 0.38
N TYR A 37 8.40 -9.37 0.14
CA TYR A 37 8.93 -9.02 -1.16
C TYR A 37 10.47 -9.07 -1.12
N GLU A 38 11.05 -9.85 -2.02
CA GLU A 38 12.50 -9.93 -2.22
C GLU A 38 12.80 -9.72 -3.70
N ASP A 39 13.75 -8.83 -3.98
CA ASP A 39 14.18 -8.57 -5.36
C ASP A 39 15.63 -8.07 -5.39
N VAL A 40 16.28 -8.29 -6.54
CA VAL A 40 17.61 -7.78 -6.86
C VAL A 40 17.46 -6.80 -8.02
N LEU A 41 17.46 -5.51 -7.66
CA LEU A 41 17.38 -4.43 -8.65
C LEU A 41 18.77 -4.19 -9.26
N ASN A 42 18.91 -4.58 -10.53
CA ASN A 42 20.08 -4.33 -11.36
C ASN A 42 19.88 -3.06 -12.19
N ASP A 43 20.98 -2.50 -12.70
CA ASP A 43 20.99 -1.36 -13.64
C ASP A 43 20.26 -0.10 -13.15
N LEU A 44 20.21 0.10 -11.82
CA LEU A 44 19.73 1.35 -11.24
C LEU A 44 20.76 2.46 -11.48
N PRO A 45 20.36 3.63 -12.01
CA PRO A 45 21.27 4.75 -12.16
C PRO A 45 21.83 5.19 -10.80
N GLU A 46 22.99 5.84 -10.80
CA GLU A 46 23.55 6.41 -9.57
C GLU A 46 22.59 7.46 -8.99
N GLY A 47 22.34 7.38 -7.69
CA GLY A 47 21.46 8.32 -7.02
C GLY A 47 20.94 7.82 -5.67
N SER A 48 20.07 8.65 -5.07
CA SER A 48 19.38 8.32 -3.82
C SER A 48 18.00 7.72 -4.12
N TYR A 49 17.59 6.76 -3.29
CA TYR A 49 16.32 6.06 -3.41
C TYR A 49 15.58 6.08 -2.07
N ILE A 50 14.26 6.18 -2.14
CA ILE A 50 13.39 6.15 -0.96
C ILE A 50 12.40 5.00 -1.11
N ILE A 51 12.22 4.27 -0.02
CA ILE A 51 11.11 3.34 0.18
C ILE A 51 10.05 4.06 1.00
N SER A 52 8.81 4.05 0.53
CA SER A 52 7.65 4.60 1.24
C SER A 52 6.59 3.51 1.37
N TYR A 53 5.93 3.45 2.53
CA TYR A 53 4.83 2.52 2.77
C TYR A 53 3.60 3.25 3.30
N VAL A 54 2.42 2.68 3.05
CA VAL A 54 1.14 3.11 3.57
C VAL A 54 0.43 1.87 4.08
N VAL A 55 0.07 1.87 5.37
CA VAL A 55 -0.75 0.81 5.96
C VAL A 55 -2.15 0.92 5.38
N VAL A 56 -2.65 -0.18 4.83
CA VAL A 56 -4.03 -0.31 4.36
C VAL A 56 -4.79 -1.00 5.48
N GLU A 57 -5.33 -0.21 6.41
CA GLU A 57 -6.30 -0.73 7.37
C GLU A 57 -7.63 -0.89 6.62
N GLU A 58 -8.00 -2.13 6.26
CA GLU A 58 -9.38 -2.44 5.93
C GLU A 58 -10.19 -2.41 7.23
N ASN A 59 -10.55 -1.21 7.70
CA ASN A 59 -11.69 -1.13 8.60
C ASN A 59 -12.87 -1.83 7.90
N PRO A 60 -13.56 -2.77 8.56
CA PRO A 60 -14.73 -3.40 7.94
C PRO A 60 -15.68 -2.30 7.47
N PRO A 61 -16.29 -2.43 6.27
CA PRO A 61 -17.29 -1.49 5.83
C PRO A 61 -18.34 -1.37 6.94
N SER A 62 -18.43 -0.18 7.54
CA SER A 62 -19.40 0.07 8.59
C SER A 62 -20.77 0.17 7.95
N ASP A 63 -21.68 -0.73 8.32
CA ASP A 63 -23.06 -0.68 7.83
C ASP A 63 -23.71 0.65 8.21
N ILE A 64 -24.21 1.39 7.22
CA ILE A 64 -25.03 2.57 7.43
C ILE A 64 -26.48 2.11 7.59
N ALA A 65 -26.97 2.06 8.82
CA ALA A 65 -28.39 1.79 9.07
C ALA A 65 -29.25 2.97 8.59
N LEU A 66 -30.02 2.76 7.51
CA LEU A 66 -30.99 3.73 6.99
C LEU A 66 -32.40 3.36 7.44
N SER A 67 -33.02 4.21 8.24
CA SER A 67 -34.45 4.14 8.54
C SER A 67 -35.22 5.03 7.57
N VAL A 68 -35.83 4.43 6.55
CA VAL A 68 -36.69 5.14 5.60
C VAL A 68 -38.14 5.09 6.08
N LYS A 69 -38.75 6.25 6.31
CA LYS A 69 -40.19 6.39 6.51
C LYS A 69 -40.80 6.93 5.21
N VAL A 70 -41.60 6.11 4.54
CA VAL A 70 -42.38 6.55 3.38
C VAL A 70 -43.68 7.15 3.90
N ASP A 71 -43.81 8.47 3.80
CA ASP A 71 -45.09 9.14 4.01
C ASP A 71 -45.85 9.13 2.67
N LEU A 72 -46.98 8.42 2.61
CA LEU A 72 -47.87 8.44 1.46
C LEU A 72 -48.52 9.83 1.38
N VAL A 73 -48.12 10.62 0.39
CA VAL A 73 -48.82 11.86 0.06
C VAL A 73 -49.94 11.53 -0.92
N GLY A 74 -51.16 11.38 -0.39
CA GLY A 74 -52.42 11.48 -1.13
C GLY A 74 -52.81 10.31 -2.00
#